data_AF-A0A067QUI1-F1
#
_entry.id   AF-A0A067QUI1-F1
#
_cell.length_a   1.000
_cell.length_b   1.000
_cell.length_c   1.000
_cell.angle_alpha   90.00
_cell.angle_beta   90.00
_cell.angle_gamma   90.00
#
_symmetry.space_group_name_H-M   'P 1'
#
loop_
_entity.id
_entity.type
_entity.pdbx_description
1 polymer ?
#
loop_
_entity_poly.entity_id
_entity_poly.type
_entity_poly.pdbx_seq_one_letter_code
_entity_poly.pdbx_strand_id
1 'polypeptide(L)'
;MSNSVAEDQDDWMVRPCNMYKEEYSECTSIKARFHQYFIFGETIDCSQWKRDFNSCVQWRNKQNANALEELVQSEKERRLKRLEGHYKNNVWKKRVEPPADWNKPLPERFIKEYENTYLYHRAKEMADNKPEELQRTLCVLS
;
A
#
# COMPACT_ATOMS: atom_id res chain seq x y z
N MET A 1 -20.11 -34.19 -0.73
CA MET A 1 -19.63 -33.64 -2.01
C MET A 1 -20.26 -32.27 -2.22
N SER A 2 -19.60 -31.19 -1.76
CA SER A 2 -19.86 -29.79 -2.14
C SER A 2 -19.04 -28.82 -1.27
N ASN A 3 -17.71 -28.95 -1.25
CA ASN A 3 -16.82 -27.95 -0.60
C ASN A 3 -16.03 -27.10 -1.62
N SER A 4 -16.07 -27.43 -2.92
CA SER A 4 -15.27 -26.75 -3.94
C SER A 4 -15.79 -25.37 -4.36
N VAL A 5 -16.99 -24.96 -3.94
CA VAL A 5 -17.59 -23.68 -4.36
C VAL A 5 -17.16 -22.51 -3.45
N ALA A 6 -16.79 -22.79 -2.19
CA ALA A 6 -16.29 -21.77 -1.26
C ALA A 6 -14.79 -21.50 -1.42
N GLU A 7 -14.02 -22.48 -1.87
CA GLU A 7 -12.56 -22.36 -2.05
C GLU A 7 -12.18 -21.39 -3.18
N ASP A 8 -12.99 -21.32 -4.24
CA ASP A 8 -12.70 -20.50 -5.42
C ASP A 8 -13.08 -19.01 -5.21
N GLN A 9 -13.98 -18.71 -4.27
CA GLN A 9 -14.44 -17.33 -4.03
C GLN A 9 -13.49 -16.50 -3.16
N ASP A 10 -12.60 -17.12 -2.40
CA ASP A 10 -11.70 -16.42 -1.46
C ASP A 10 -10.22 -16.42 -1.92
N ASP A 11 -9.85 -17.09 -3.03
CA ASP A 11 -8.48 -17.07 -3.59
C ASP A 11 -7.99 -15.63 -3.86
N TRP A 12 -8.85 -14.76 -4.39
CA TRP A 12 -8.49 -13.36 -4.65
C TRP A 12 -8.04 -12.59 -3.40
N MET A 13 -8.41 -13.06 -2.19
CA MET A 13 -7.97 -12.44 -0.94
C MET A 13 -6.52 -12.79 -0.60
N VAL A 14 -6.02 -13.92 -1.10
CA VAL A 14 -4.72 -14.50 -0.76
C VAL A 14 -3.62 -13.88 -1.61
N ARG A 15 -2.57 -13.39 -0.94
CA ARG A 15 -1.37 -12.85 -1.60
C ARG A 15 -0.47 -13.98 -2.15
N PRO A 16 0.38 -13.69 -3.14
CA PRO A 16 1.45 -14.59 -3.54
C PRO A 16 2.30 -15.04 -2.35
N CYS A 17 2.68 -16.32 -2.29
CA CYS A 17 3.34 -16.85 -1.09
C CYS A 17 4.70 -16.19 -0.80
N ASN A 18 5.41 -15.66 -1.81
CA ASN A 18 6.66 -14.92 -1.60
C ASN A 18 6.45 -13.67 -0.75
N MET A 19 5.30 -13.00 -0.86
CA MET A 19 4.99 -11.81 -0.06
C MET A 19 5.00 -12.14 1.44
N TYR A 20 4.37 -13.25 1.86
CA TYR A 20 4.38 -13.64 3.28
C TYR A 20 5.80 -13.95 3.79
N LYS A 21 6.65 -14.53 2.93
CA LYS A 21 8.05 -14.81 3.25
C LYS A 21 8.86 -13.52 3.40
N GLU A 22 8.67 -12.57 2.51
CA GLU A 22 9.30 -11.25 2.54
C GLU A 22 8.90 -10.49 3.81
N GLU A 23 7.60 -10.44 4.13
CA GLU A 23 7.07 -9.81 5.35
C GLU A 23 7.65 -10.45 6.62
N TYR A 24 7.77 -11.78 6.65
CA TYR A 24 8.42 -12.48 7.77
C TYR A 24 9.92 -12.13 7.88
N SER A 25 10.62 -12.08 6.76
CA SER A 25 12.05 -11.72 6.70
C SER A 25 12.27 -10.28 7.14
N GLU A 26 11.42 -9.36 6.70
CA GLU A 26 11.47 -7.97 7.12
C GLU A 26 11.19 -7.85 8.61
N CYS A 27 10.10 -8.44 9.11
CA CYS A 27 9.71 -8.41 10.51
C CYS A 27 10.81 -8.94 11.46
N THR A 28 11.55 -9.96 11.01
CA THR A 28 12.63 -10.58 11.80
C THR A 28 14.01 -9.95 11.59
N SER A 29 14.19 -9.10 10.58
CA SER A 29 15.47 -8.44 10.29
C SER A 29 15.92 -7.53 11.44
N ILE A 30 17.24 -7.45 11.66
CA ILE A 30 17.84 -6.63 12.74
C ILE A 30 17.39 -5.17 12.64
N LYS A 31 17.38 -4.61 11.42
CA LYS A 31 16.94 -3.23 11.17
C LYS A 31 15.47 -3.03 11.57
N ALA A 32 14.58 -3.94 11.19
CA ALA A 32 13.18 -3.84 11.57
C ALA A 32 12.97 -4.04 13.07
N ARG A 33 13.69 -4.98 13.72
CA ARG A 33 13.65 -5.16 15.17
C ARG A 33 14.06 -3.90 15.92
N PHE A 34 15.10 -3.21 15.43
CA PHE A 34 15.51 -1.92 15.97
C PHE A 34 14.41 -0.85 15.83
N HIS A 35 13.77 -0.75 14.65
CA HIS A 35 12.65 0.17 14.45
C HIS A 35 11.42 -0.17 15.31
N GLN A 36 11.09 -1.45 15.44
CA GLN A 36 9.99 -1.91 16.31
C GLN A 36 10.25 -1.52 17.76
N TYR A 37 11.46 -1.73 18.26
CA TYR A 37 11.85 -1.33 19.61
C TYR A 37 11.72 0.19 19.81
N PHE A 38 12.09 1.00 18.81
CA PHE A 38 11.95 2.45 18.90
C PHE A 38 10.48 2.92 18.93
N ILE A 39 9.59 2.25 18.21
CA ILE A 39 8.18 2.64 18.12
C ILE A 39 7.36 2.10 19.30
N PHE A 40 7.57 0.83 19.66
CA PHE A 40 6.73 0.11 20.62
C PHE A 40 7.41 -0.19 21.96
N GLY A 41 8.74 -0.04 22.05
CA GLY A 41 9.53 -0.41 23.23
C GLY A 41 9.83 -1.92 23.33
N GLU A 42 9.30 -2.73 22.42
CA GLU A 42 9.48 -4.18 22.39
C GLU A 42 9.48 -4.71 20.95
N THR A 43 9.92 -5.95 20.78
CA THR A 43 9.86 -6.65 19.49
C THR A 43 8.50 -7.35 19.34
N ILE A 44 7.84 -7.13 18.21
CA ILE A 44 6.53 -7.74 17.93
C ILE A 44 6.64 -9.23 17.58
N ASP A 45 5.58 -10.00 17.81
CA ASP A 45 5.55 -11.39 17.35
C ASP A 45 5.37 -11.47 15.83
N CYS A 46 6.36 -12.06 15.13
CA CYS A 46 6.33 -12.29 13.69
C CYS A 46 5.84 -13.70 13.31
N SER A 47 5.43 -14.52 14.29
CA SER A 47 5.03 -15.91 14.07
C SER A 47 3.84 -16.04 13.11
N GLN A 48 2.96 -15.03 13.09
CA GLN A 48 1.81 -14.95 12.18
C GLN A 48 2.28 -15.10 10.72
N TRP A 49 3.23 -14.28 10.26
CA TRP A 49 3.73 -14.32 8.88
C TRP A 49 4.34 -15.65 8.49
N LYS A 50 4.99 -16.32 9.45
CA LYS A 50 5.55 -17.66 9.23
C LYS A 50 4.45 -18.71 9.06
N ARG A 51 3.38 -18.63 9.86
CA ARG A 51 2.20 -19.50 9.74
C ARG A 51 1.52 -19.26 8.40
N ASP A 52 1.24 -18.01 8.06
CA ASP A 52 0.61 -17.61 6.80
C ASP A 52 1.42 -18.11 5.58
N PHE A 53 2.75 -17.98 5.62
CA PHE A 53 3.61 -18.52 4.57
C PHE A 53 3.48 -20.04 4.45
N ASN A 54 3.54 -20.77 5.56
CA ASN A 54 3.41 -22.23 5.57
C ASN A 54 2.04 -22.67 5.06
N SER A 55 0.96 -22.03 5.50
CA SER A 55 -0.40 -22.33 5.06
C SER A 55 -0.60 -22.01 3.57
N CYS A 56 -0.01 -20.91 3.08
CA CYS A 56 0.01 -20.59 1.64
C CYS A 56 0.72 -21.67 0.80
N VAL A 57 1.90 -22.12 1.23
CA VAL A 57 2.65 -23.17 0.53
C VAL A 57 1.90 -24.51 0.56
N GLN A 58 1.29 -24.86 1.70
CA GLN A 58 0.50 -26.08 1.82
C GLN A 58 -0.72 -26.07 0.92
N TRP A 59 -1.43 -24.94 0.86
CA TRP A 59 -2.58 -24.79 -0.02
C TRP A 59 -2.17 -24.85 -1.50
N ARG A 60 -1.13 -24.11 -1.93
CA ARG A 60 -0.66 -24.12 -3.33
C ARG A 60 -0.13 -25.49 -3.78
N ASN A 61 0.55 -26.23 -2.91
CA ASN A 61 1.16 -27.51 -3.28
C ASN A 61 0.25 -28.72 -3.10
N LYS A 62 -0.61 -28.72 -2.06
CA LYS A 62 -1.42 -29.88 -1.66
C LYS A 62 -2.93 -29.66 -1.81
N GLN A 63 -3.35 -28.47 -2.27
CA GLN A 63 -4.77 -28.07 -2.34
C GLN A 63 -5.51 -28.31 -1.02
N ASN A 64 -4.86 -27.96 0.10
CA ASN A 64 -5.45 -28.14 1.43
C ASN A 64 -6.46 -27.03 1.74
N ALA A 65 -7.74 -27.39 1.79
CA ALA A 65 -8.87 -26.53 2.13
C ALA A 65 -8.68 -25.77 3.46
N ASN A 66 -8.25 -26.49 4.50
CA ASN A 66 -8.14 -25.93 5.84
C ASN A 66 -7.03 -24.88 5.93
N ALA A 67 -5.95 -25.07 5.15
CA ALA A 67 -4.85 -24.12 5.08
C ALA A 67 -5.25 -22.83 4.36
N LEU A 68 -6.15 -22.93 3.36
CA LEU A 68 -6.75 -21.76 2.72
C LEU A 68 -7.64 -20.99 3.69
N GLU A 69 -8.50 -21.68 4.43
CA GLU A 69 -9.42 -21.04 5.39
C GLU A 69 -8.65 -20.26 6.48
N GLU A 70 -7.61 -20.87 7.07
CA GLU A 70 -6.75 -20.21 8.06
C GLU A 70 -6.09 -18.95 7.47
N LEU A 71 -5.57 -19.04 6.25
CA LEU A 71 -4.90 -17.94 5.57
C LEU A 71 -5.84 -16.78 5.24
N VAL A 72 -7.05 -17.11 4.77
CA VAL A 72 -8.11 -16.14 4.48
C VAL A 72 -8.56 -15.44 5.75
N GLN A 73 -8.67 -16.16 6.86
CA GLN A 73 -9.03 -15.58 8.15
C GLN A 73 -7.95 -14.61 8.65
N SER A 74 -6.68 -14.99 8.56
CA SER A 74 -5.54 -14.12 8.87
C SER A 74 -5.53 -12.84 8.00
N GLU A 75 -5.84 -12.98 6.71
CA GLU A 75 -5.99 -11.86 5.78
C GLU A 75 -7.15 -10.91 6.15
N LYS A 76 -8.31 -11.46 6.50
CA LYS A 76 -9.48 -10.72 6.98
C LYS A 76 -9.14 -9.93 8.24
N GLU A 77 -8.51 -10.56 9.23
CA GLU A 77 -8.08 -9.92 10.48
C GLU A 77 -7.09 -8.78 10.24
N ARG A 78 -6.08 -8.98 9.37
CA ARG A 78 -5.12 -7.93 9.03
C ARG A 78 -5.78 -6.74 8.35
N ARG A 79 -6.71 -6.97 7.42
CA ARG A 79 -7.46 -5.90 6.74
C ARG A 79 -8.31 -5.12 7.73
N LEU A 80 -8.98 -5.81 8.66
CA LEU A 80 -9.77 -5.18 9.71
C LEU A 80 -8.91 -4.32 10.63
N LYS A 81 -7.75 -4.81 11.08
CA LYS A 81 -6.81 -4.04 11.91
C LYS A 81 -6.30 -2.78 11.21
N ARG A 82 -6.00 -2.86 9.91
CA ARG A 82 -5.62 -1.68 9.11
C ARG A 82 -6.75 -0.65 9.01
N LEU A 83 -7.99 -1.12 8.89
CA LEU A 83 -9.17 -0.26 8.76
C LEU A 83 -9.75 0.19 10.11
N GLU A 84 -9.24 -0.34 11.22
CA GLU A 84 -9.75 -0.08 12.57
C GLU A 84 -9.80 1.42 12.87
N GLY A 85 -8.72 2.16 12.56
CA GLY A 85 -8.68 3.61 12.72
C GLY A 85 -9.71 4.33 11.86
N HIS A 86 -10.00 3.84 10.65
CA HIS A 86 -11.03 4.42 9.77
C HIS A 86 -12.46 4.18 10.28
N TYR A 87 -12.73 3.03 10.91
CA TYR A 87 -14.05 2.74 11.47
C TYR A 87 -14.27 3.36 12.84
N LYS A 88 -13.22 3.44 13.67
CA LYS A 88 -13.28 4.04 15.02
C LYS A 88 -13.26 5.57 14.99
N ASN A 89 -12.90 6.19 13.87
CA ASN A 89 -12.87 7.63 13.74
C ASN A 89 -14.29 8.22 13.82
N ASN A 90 -14.55 8.96 14.90
CA ASN A 90 -15.80 9.69 15.14
C ASN A 90 -15.67 11.20 14.85
N VAL A 91 -14.46 11.69 14.53
CA VAL A 91 -14.19 13.11 14.27
C VAL A 91 -14.62 13.48 12.85
N TRP A 92 -14.38 12.61 11.87
CA TRP A 92 -14.66 12.88 10.46
C TRP A 92 -15.79 12.00 9.93
N LYS A 93 -16.79 12.62 9.30
CA LYS A 93 -17.86 11.88 8.59
C LYS A 93 -17.33 11.37 7.25
N LYS A 94 -17.69 10.13 6.90
CA LYS A 94 -17.36 9.54 5.59
C LYS A 94 -18.18 10.23 4.50
N ARG A 95 -17.52 10.60 3.41
CA ARG A 95 -18.18 11.14 2.22
C ARG A 95 -18.85 9.99 1.45
N VAL A 96 -20.10 10.19 1.04
CA VAL A 96 -20.83 9.25 0.18
C VAL A 96 -20.53 9.57 -1.29
N GLU A 97 -20.49 10.86 -1.62
CA GLU A 97 -20.26 11.36 -2.97
C GLU A 97 -19.24 12.51 -2.94
N PRO A 98 -18.55 12.77 -4.06
CA PRO A 98 -17.73 13.97 -4.19
C PRO A 98 -18.61 15.22 -4.04
N PRO A 99 -18.06 16.34 -3.55
CA PRO A 99 -18.78 17.61 -3.57
C PRO A 99 -19.25 17.96 -4.99
N ALA A 100 -20.41 18.61 -5.13
CA ALA A 100 -20.94 19.03 -6.44
C ALA A 100 -19.94 19.87 -7.25
N ASP A 101 -19.08 20.61 -6.55
CA ASP A 101 -18.10 21.53 -7.10
C ASP A 101 -16.72 20.89 -7.35
N TRP A 102 -16.59 19.57 -7.21
CA TRP A 102 -15.30 18.87 -7.30
C TRP A 102 -14.59 19.10 -8.65
N ASN A 103 -15.37 19.22 -9.74
CA ASN A 103 -14.86 19.43 -11.10
C ASN A 103 -14.87 20.91 -11.53
N LYS A 104 -15.00 21.87 -10.60
CA LYS A 104 -14.90 23.29 -10.97
C LYS A 104 -13.49 23.60 -11.49
N PRO A 105 -13.36 24.49 -12.50
CA PRO A 105 -12.06 24.92 -12.97
C PRO A 105 -11.27 25.56 -11.83
N LEU A 106 -9.94 25.42 -11.88
CA LEU A 106 -9.07 26.02 -10.89
C LEU A 106 -9.29 27.54 -10.83
N PRO A 107 -9.31 28.14 -9.63
CA PRO A 107 -9.36 29.59 -9.48
C PRO A 107 -8.23 30.28 -10.27
N GLU A 108 -8.54 31.44 -10.88
CA GLU A 108 -7.64 32.17 -11.79
C GLU A 108 -6.27 32.46 -11.16
N ARG A 109 -6.24 32.74 -9.84
CA ARG A 109 -4.99 32.98 -9.11
C ARG A 109 -4.03 31.78 -9.20
N PHE A 110 -4.55 30.57 -9.04
CA PHE A 110 -3.72 29.36 -9.08
C PHE A 110 -3.23 29.05 -10.49
N ILE A 111 -4.01 29.37 -11.52
CA ILE A 111 -3.58 29.24 -12.92
C ILE A 111 -2.39 30.17 -13.18
N LYS A 112 -2.48 31.44 -12.75
CA LYS A 112 -1.39 32.43 -12.88
C LYS A 112 -0.14 32.05 -12.09
N GLU A 113 -0.31 31.54 -10.87
CA GLU A 113 0.81 31.04 -10.07
C GLU A 113 1.48 29.84 -10.75
N TYR A 114 0.68 28.93 -11.33
CA TYR A 114 1.17 27.74 -12.01
C TYR A 114 2.01 28.07 -13.26
N GLU A 115 1.64 29.09 -14.04
CA GLU A 115 2.32 29.51 -15.27
C GLU A 115 3.81 29.87 -15.08
N ASN A 116 4.22 30.25 -13.86
CA ASN A 116 5.60 30.60 -13.55
C ASN A 116 6.35 29.50 -12.77
N THR A 117 5.75 28.32 -12.61
CA THR A 117 6.40 27.21 -11.92
C THR A 117 7.31 26.42 -12.87
N TYR A 118 8.38 25.87 -12.31
CA TYR A 118 9.26 24.94 -13.01
C TYR A 118 8.47 23.80 -13.70
N LEU A 119 7.46 23.24 -13.03
CA LEU A 119 6.66 22.13 -13.57
C LEU A 119 5.88 22.53 -14.82
N TYR A 120 5.34 23.75 -14.88
CA TYR A 120 4.65 24.24 -16.07
C TYR A 120 5.60 24.36 -17.26
N HIS A 121 6.78 24.97 -17.07
CA HIS A 121 7.78 25.08 -18.12
C HIS A 121 8.27 23.71 -18.61
N ARG A 122 8.55 22.77 -17.69
CA ARG A 122 8.93 21.41 -18.04
C ARG A 122 7.85 20.65 -18.79
N ALA A 123 6.59 20.77 -18.36
CA ALA A 123 5.47 20.13 -19.04
C ALA A 123 5.33 20.68 -20.47
N LYS A 124 5.53 21.98 -20.65
CA LYS A 124 5.52 22.64 -21.97
C LYS A 124 6.68 22.18 -22.85
N GLU A 125 7.91 22.14 -22.34
CA GLU A 125 9.09 21.60 -23.04
C GLU A 125 8.88 20.15 -23.51
N MET A 126 8.33 19.31 -22.62
CA MET A 126 8.03 17.91 -22.92
C MET A 126 6.94 17.76 -23.97
N ALA A 127 5.88 18.58 -23.90
CA ALA A 127 4.80 18.57 -24.89
C ALA A 127 5.27 19.06 -26.28
N ASP A 128 6.15 20.06 -26.30
CA ASP A 128 6.71 20.64 -27.53
C ASP A 128 7.86 19.79 -28.13
N ASN A 129 8.23 18.65 -27.52
CA ASN A 129 9.38 17.80 -27.89
C ASN A 129 10.69 18.57 -28.09
N LYS A 130 10.86 19.70 -27.39
CA LYS A 130 12.08 20.50 -27.38
C LYS A 130 12.69 20.40 -25.99
N PRO A 131 13.47 19.35 -25.68
CA PRO A 131 14.29 19.40 -24.49
C PRO A 131 15.30 20.54 -24.69
N GLU A 132 15.10 21.65 -23.97
CA GLU A 132 16.15 22.64 -23.84
C GLU A 132 17.33 21.94 -23.17
N GLU A 133 18.48 21.85 -23.86
CA GLU A 133 19.75 21.47 -23.25
C GLU A 133 20.07 22.50 -22.18
N LEU A 134 19.52 22.28 -20.99
CA LEU A 134 19.81 23.06 -19.81
C LEU A 134 21.30 22.83 -19.52
N GLN A 135 22.16 23.74 -19.99
CA GLN A 135 23.53 23.84 -19.52
C GLN A 135 23.44 24.12 -18.02
N ARG A 136 23.44 23.06 -17.22
CA ARG A 136 23.38 23.11 -15.77
C ARG A 136 24.67 23.78 -15.31
N THR A 137 24.64 25.10 -15.15
CA THR A 137 25.55 25.75 -14.21
C THR A 137 25.10 25.28 -12.83
N LEU A 138 25.73 24.22 -12.36
CA LEU A 138 25.56 23.75 -11.00
C LEU A 138 25.84 24.95 -10.08
N CYS A 139 24.81 25.44 -9.38
CA CYS A 139 25.01 26.33 -8.26
C CYS A 139 25.82 25.55 -7.21
N VAL A 140 27.13 25.79 -7.17
CA VAL A 140 27.95 25.43 -6.03
C VAL A 140 27.65 26.47 -4.96
N LEU A 141 27.05 26.05 -3.86
CA LEU A 141 27.06 26.85 -2.63
C LEU A 141 28.51 26.88 -2.15
N SER A 142 29.20 27.98 -2.39
CA SER A 142 30.50 28.30 -1.78
C SER A 142 30.32 28.77 -0.34
#